data_AF-A0A345VH27-F1
#
_entry.id   AF-A0A345VH27-F1
#
_cell.length_a   1.000
_cell.length_b   1.000
_cell.length_c   1.000
_cell.angle_alpha   90.00
_cell.angle_beta   90.00
_cell.angle_gamma   90.00
#
_symmetry.space_group_name_H-M   'P 1'
#
loop_
_entity.id
_entity.type
_entity.pdbx_description
1 polymer ?
#
loop_
_entity_poly.entity_id
_entity_poly.type
_entity_poly.pdbx_seq_one_letter_code
_entity_poly.pdbx_strand_id
1 'polypeptide(L)' 'MLKAAIEIAKTKNIRDILVTCHQDNLASRAVIIANGGLLENVVNETERYWIRNDE' A
#
# COMPACT_ATOMS: atom_id res chain seq x y z
N MET A 1 0.22 -7.23 -9.42
CA MET A 1 -0.92 -7.82 -8.66
C MET A 1 -1.54 -6.85 -7.67
N LEU A 2 -0.77 -6.00 -6.97
CA LEU A 2 -1.32 -5.01 -6.01
C LEU A 2 -2.44 -4.12 -6.61
N LYS A 3 -2.25 -3.61 -7.82
CA LYS A 3 -3.29 -2.84 -8.55
C LYS A 3 -4.65 -3.55 -8.60
N ALA A 4 -4.67 -4.85 -8.92
CA ALA A 4 -5.92 -5.62 -8.99
C ALA A 4 -6.59 -5.75 -7.63
N ALA A 5 -5.81 -5.91 -6.55
CA ALA A 5 -6.35 -5.94 -5.19
C ALA A 5 -6.97 -4.59 -4.79
N ILE A 6 -6.35 -3.47 -5.17
CA ILE A 6 -6.88 -2.12 -4.93
C ILE A 6 -8.22 -1.93 -5.65
N GLU A 7 -8.31 -2.34 -6.93
CA GLU A 7 -9.57 -2.25 -7.69
C GLU A 7 -10.68 -3.10 -7.06
N ILE A 8 -10.37 -4.33 -6.60
CA ILE A 8 -11.33 -5.16 -5.87
C ILE A 8 -11.76 -4.49 -4.55
N ALA A 9 -10.82 -3.88 -3.82
CA ALA A 9 -11.11 -3.18 -2.57
C ALA A 9 -12.08 -2.00 -2.80
N LYS A 10 -11.91 -1.24 -3.88
CA LYS A 10 -12.87 -0.18 -4.30
C LYS A 10 -14.27 -0.72 -4.49
N THR A 11 -14.44 -1.86 -5.18
CA THR A 11 -15.77 -2.48 -5.35
C THR A 11 -16.44 -2.92 -4.05
N LYS A 12 -15.65 -3.10 -2.99
CA LYS A 12 -16.12 -3.45 -1.65
C LYS A 12 -16.26 -2.24 -0.72
N ASN A 13 -16.14 -1.03 -1.27
CA ASN A 13 -16.17 0.23 -0.53
C ASN A 13 -15.07 0.32 0.55
N ILE A 14 -13.92 -0.33 0.32
CA ILE A 14 -12.72 -0.21 1.16
C ILE A 14 -11.87 0.92 0.57
N ARG A 15 -11.88 2.07 1.24
CA ARG A 15 -11.24 3.30 0.75
C ARG A 15 -9.82 3.50 1.27
N ASP A 16 -9.56 3.03 2.48
CA ASP A 16 -8.26 3.12 3.14
C ASP A 16 -7.62 1.73 3.21
N ILE A 17 -6.49 1.57 2.53
CA ILE A 17 -5.76 0.30 2.46
C ILE A 17 -4.38 0.51 3.09
N LEU A 18 -4.09 -0.23 4.16
CA LEU A 18 -2.77 -0.28 4.76
C LEU A 18 -1.98 -1.43 4.14
N VAL A 19 -0.86 -1.11 3.50
CA VAL A 19 0.06 -2.09 2.92
C VAL A 19 1.38 -2.03 3.66
N THR A 20 1.94 -3.18 4.02
CA THR A 20 3.21 -3.27 4.73
C THR A 20 4.25 -4.05 3.94
N CYS A 21 5.51 -3.67 4.09
CA CYS A 21 6.64 -4.46 3.59
C CYS A 21 7.86 -4.29 4.51
N HIS A 22 8.80 -5.23 4.43
CA HIS A 22 10.09 -5.07 5.12
C HIS A 22 10.92 -3.97 4.45
N GLN A 23 11.68 -3.20 5.23
CA GLN A 23 12.49 -2.06 4.75
C GLN A 23 13.52 -2.45 3.68
N ASP A 24 14.04 -3.68 3.75
CA ASP A 24 15.01 -4.22 2.78
C ASP A 24 14.35 -4.72 1.48
N ASN A 25 13.02 -4.81 1.45
CA ASN A 25 12.28 -5.27 0.28
C ASN A 25 11.99 -4.11 -0.68
N LEU A 26 13.07 -3.60 -1.29
CA LEU A 26 13.04 -2.47 -2.22
C LEU A 26 12.07 -2.68 -3.39
N ALA A 27 11.93 -3.92 -3.86
CA ALA A 27 11.02 -4.27 -4.94
C ALA A 27 9.55 -4.07 -4.52
N SER A 28 9.19 -4.53 -3.32
CA SER A 28 7.83 -4.36 -2.80
C SER A 28 7.53 -2.89 -2.52
N ARG A 29 8.50 -2.15 -1.94
CA ARG A 29 8.39 -0.71 -1.75
C ARG A 29 8.12 0.03 -3.05
N ALA A 30 8.89 -0.26 -4.11
CA ALA A 30 8.71 0.35 -5.42
C ALA A 30 7.31 0.08 -5.99
N VAL A 31 6.81 -1.15 -5.83
CA VAL A 31 5.45 -1.51 -6.26
C VAL A 31 4.38 -0.76 -5.47
N ILE A 32 4.52 -0.64 -4.14
CA ILE A 32 3.57 0.06 -3.29
C ILE A 32 3.50 1.55 -3.67
N ILE A 33 4.66 2.21 -3.81
CA ILE A 33 4.75 3.61 -4.20
C ILE A 33 4.16 3.83 -5.60
N ALA A 34 4.46 2.96 -6.56
CA ALA A 34 3.90 3.04 -7.92
C ALA A 34 2.37 2.87 -7.98
N ASN A 35 1.75 2.32 -6.94
CA ASN A 35 0.30 2.19 -6.79
C ASN A 35 -0.32 3.25 -5.86
N GLY A 36 0.42 4.33 -5.56
CA GLY A 36 -0.08 5.46 -4.75
C GLY A 36 0.08 5.27 -3.25
N GLY A 37 0.90 4.33 -2.79
CA GLY A 37 1.21 4.14 -1.39
C GLY A 37 2.02 5.30 -0.81
N LEU A 38 1.51 5.91 0.25
CA LEU A 38 2.15 6.97 1.01
C LEU A 38 2.70 6.40 2.33
N LEU A 39 4.00 6.56 2.56
CA LEU A 39 4.64 6.07 3.78
C LEU A 39 4.04 6.76 5.01
N GLU A 40 3.50 5.99 5.94
CA GLU A 40 3.02 6.46 7.24
C GLU A 40 4.16 6.46 8.25
N ASN A 41 4.75 5.29 8.49
CA ASN A 41 5.81 5.08 9.46
C ASN A 41 6.54 3.75 9.21
N VAL A 42 7.59 3.52 10.00
CA VAL A 42 8.34 2.27 10.04
C VAL A 42 8.33 1.76 11.47
N VAL A 43 7.94 0.50 11.67
CA VAL A 43 7.88 -0.14 13.00
C VAL A 43 8.55 -1.50 12.90
N ASN A 44 9.60 -1.72 13.72
CA ASN A 44 10.38 -2.97 13.71
C ASN A 44 10.74 -3.40 12.28
N GLU A 45 11.41 -2.52 11.54
CA GLU A 45 11.91 -2.81 10.17
C GLU A 45 10.80 -3.02 9.13
N THR A 46 9.54 -2.82 9.50
CA THR A 46 8.39 -2.92 8.61
C THR A 46 7.88 -1.52 8.27
N GLU A 47 7.99 -1.15 6.99
CA GLU A 47 7.41 0.06 6.42
C GLU A 47 5.90 -0.12 6.24
N ARG A 48 5.12 0.92 6.54
CA ARG A 48 3.66 0.94 6.40
C ARG A 48 3.23 2.06 5.48
N TYR A 49 2.38 1.74 4.51
CA TYR A 49 1.93 2.66 3.50
C TYR A 49 0.41 2.71 3.43
N TRP A 50 -0.16 3.91 3.40
CA TRP A 50 -1.56 4.12 3.10
C TRP A 50 -1.78 4.30 1.61
N ILE A 51 -2.77 3.60 1.08
CA ILE A 51 -3.36 3.87 -0.23
C ILE A 51 -4.79 4.32 0.04
N ARG A 52 -5.09 5.57 -0.27
CA ARG A 52 -6.42 6.17 -0.12
C ARG A 52 -7.05 6.34 -1.49
N ASN A 53 -8.31 5.93 -1.62
CA ASN A 53 -9.13 6.24 -2.78
C ASN A 53 -10.14 7.32 -2.39
N ASP A 54 -9.87 8.55 -2.80
CA ASP A 54 -10.80 9.71 -2.73
C ASP A 54 -11.72 9.69 -3.96
N GLU A 55 -12.61 8.70 -4.05
CA GLU A 55 -13.75 8.68 -4.98
C GLU A 55 -14.99 8.07 -4.32
#